data_AF-A0A7X3CS88-F1
#
_entry.id   AF-A0A7X3CS88-F1
#
_cell.length_a   1.000
_cell.length_b   1.000
_cell.length_c   1.000
_cell.angle_alpha   90.00
_cell.angle_beta   90.00
_cell.angle_gamma   90.00
#
_symmetry.space_group_name_H-M   'P 1'
#
loop_
_entity.id
_entity.type
_entity.pdbx_description
1 polymer ?
#
loop_
_entity_poly.entity_id
_entity_poly.type
_entity_poly.pdbx_seq_one_letter_code
_entity_poly.pdbx_strand_id
1 'polypeptide(L)'
;MSRRFVIEAVLVAIYGELLAPSQPVEYLIPYNTIMELYEMKDSPEPVMPEADDDAHVKQKIGELIAFFDDSFNKKKLERALLAPWRLSPPLPINDNVTFTVVNAMENAQYGEAVDPIETEIILTSLREQAPIVTDQVELMDKIIQAEIPVQVYDVYDFDFAVEQGITADDWMQP
;
A
#
# COMPACT_ATOMS: atom_id res chain seq x y z
N MET A 1 -3.94 -12.75 -15.07
CA MET A 1 -4.31 -12.49 -13.67
C MET A 1 -3.77 -11.11 -13.33
N SER A 2 -4.52 -10.26 -12.61
CA SER A 2 -3.97 -9.01 -12.12
C SER A 2 -2.88 -9.30 -11.08
N ARG A 3 -1.75 -8.58 -11.14
CA ARG A 3 -0.73 -8.71 -10.09
C ARG A 3 -1.21 -7.99 -8.84
N ARG A 4 -0.95 -8.58 -7.67
CA ARG A 4 -1.37 -8.04 -6.37
C ARG A 4 -0.14 -7.49 -5.64
N PHE A 5 -0.25 -6.30 -5.08
CA PHE A 5 0.79 -5.68 -4.26
C PHE A 5 0.19 -5.13 -2.98
N VAL A 6 0.93 -5.20 -1.88
CA VAL A 6 0.60 -4.48 -0.65
C VAL A 6 1.31 -3.14 -0.67
N ILE A 7 0.58 -2.06 -0.42
CA ILE A 7 1.13 -0.70 -0.39
C ILE A 7 0.48 0.13 0.71
N GLU A 8 1.15 1.19 1.11
CA GLU A 8 0.53 2.30 1.83
C GLU A 8 -0.33 3.13 0.87
N ALA A 9 -1.45 3.64 1.36
CA ALA A 9 -2.35 4.46 0.55
C ALA A 9 -1.68 5.75 0.05
N VAL A 10 -0.68 6.29 0.77
CA VAL A 10 0.01 7.54 0.39
C VAL A 10 0.87 7.37 -0.87
N LEU A 11 1.40 6.17 -1.13
CA LEU A 11 2.31 5.94 -2.25
C LEU A 11 1.67 6.27 -3.60
N VAL A 12 0.39 5.97 -3.80
CA VAL A 12 -0.32 6.31 -5.06
C VAL A 12 -0.57 7.80 -5.24
N ALA A 13 -0.48 8.61 -4.17
CA ALA A 13 -0.57 10.06 -4.23
C ALA A 13 0.80 10.71 -4.53
N ILE A 14 1.89 10.08 -4.07
CA ILE A 14 3.27 10.52 -4.32
C ILE A 14 3.74 10.07 -5.72
N TYR A 15 3.56 8.79 -6.03
CA TYR A 15 4.08 8.13 -7.23
C TYR A 15 2.97 7.88 -8.24
N GLY A 16 2.78 8.84 -9.16
CA GLY A 16 1.75 8.76 -10.19
C GLY A 16 1.89 7.55 -11.14
N GLU A 17 3.08 6.96 -11.24
CA GLU A 17 3.32 5.74 -12.03
C GLU A 17 2.55 4.51 -11.49
N LEU A 18 2.29 4.46 -10.18
CA LEU A 18 1.45 3.43 -9.57
C LEU A 18 -0.02 3.50 -10.05
N LEU A 19 -0.44 4.64 -10.61
CA LEU A 19 -1.76 4.79 -11.22
C LEU A 19 -1.79 4.44 -12.71
N ALA A 20 -0.63 4.22 -13.34
CA ALA A 20 -0.50 3.95 -14.77
C ALA A 20 0.41 2.73 -15.08
N PRO A 21 0.19 1.56 -14.46
CA PRO A 21 1.02 0.39 -14.67
C PRO A 21 0.87 -0.18 -16.09
N SER A 22 1.93 -0.85 -16.56
CA SER A 22 1.96 -1.52 -17.87
C SER A 22 1.01 -2.72 -17.98
N GLN A 23 0.57 -3.28 -16.85
CA GLN A 23 -0.42 -4.36 -16.76
C GLN A 23 -1.42 -4.09 -15.63
N PRO A 24 -2.62 -4.71 -15.65
CA PRO A 24 -3.58 -4.56 -14.57
C PRO A 24 -3.04 -5.02 -13.21
N VAL A 25 -3.13 -4.14 -12.22
CA VAL A 25 -2.72 -4.38 -10.83
C VAL A 25 -3.88 -4.21 -9.85
N GLU A 26 -3.79 -4.95 -8.75
CA GLU A 26 -4.64 -4.80 -7.58
C GLU A 26 -3.75 -4.42 -6.39
N TYR A 27 -4.09 -3.31 -5.73
CA TYR A 27 -3.41 -2.89 -4.50
C TYR A 27 -4.22 -3.29 -3.28
N LEU A 28 -3.55 -4.00 -2.37
CA LEU A 28 -4.03 -4.37 -1.05
C LEU A 28 -3.57 -3.29 -0.08
N ILE A 29 -4.53 -2.50 0.41
CA ILE A 29 -4.24 -1.31 1.20
C ILE A 29 -4.74 -1.55 2.62
N PRO A 30 -3.85 -1.67 3.64
CA PRO A 30 -4.27 -1.70 5.03
C PRO A 30 -5.06 -0.44 5.38
N TYR A 31 -6.20 -0.60 6.06
CA TYR A 31 -7.13 0.48 6.33
C TYR A 31 -6.49 1.65 7.10
N ASN A 32 -5.58 1.38 8.04
CA ASN A 32 -4.97 2.45 8.82
C ASN A 32 -4.06 3.35 7.98
N THR A 33 -3.46 2.85 6.89
CA THR A 33 -2.73 3.69 5.92
C THR A 33 -3.64 4.68 5.19
N ILE A 34 -4.94 4.36 5.08
CA ILE A 34 -5.94 5.31 4.55
C ILE A 34 -6.25 6.36 5.61
N MET A 35 -6.27 6.01 6.89
CA MET A 35 -6.48 6.98 7.98
C MET A 35 -5.33 7.99 8.06
N GLU A 36 -4.09 7.56 7.84
CA GLU A 36 -2.92 8.44 7.76
C GLU A 36 -3.07 9.53 6.69
N LEU A 37 -3.75 9.27 5.57
CA LEU A 37 -4.04 10.30 4.57
C LEU A 37 -4.81 11.49 5.15
N TYR A 38 -5.79 11.22 6.02
CA TYR A 38 -6.59 12.25 6.67
C TYR A 38 -5.72 13.06 7.65
N GLU A 39 -4.81 12.39 8.36
CA GLU A 39 -3.85 13.05 9.26
C GLU A 39 -2.88 13.94 8.48
N MET A 40 -2.30 13.43 7.38
CA MET A 40 -1.38 14.16 6.51
C MET A 40 -2.01 15.40 5.87
N LYS A 41 -3.28 15.30 5.46
CA LYS A 41 -4.01 16.42 4.85
C LYS A 41 -4.15 17.62 5.80
N ASP A 42 -4.43 17.35 7.07
CA ASP A 42 -4.65 18.38 8.08
C ASP A 42 -3.34 18.76 8.82
N SER A 43 -2.26 18.00 8.62
CA SER A 43 -0.97 18.24 9.26
C SER A 43 -0.24 19.46 8.66
N PRO A 44 0.35 20.33 9.51
CA PRO A 44 1.25 21.38 9.05
C PRO A 44 2.62 20.83 8.64
N GLU A 45 2.94 19.57 8.96
CA GLU A 45 4.19 18.93 8.56
C GLU A 45 4.19 18.66 7.05
N PRO A 46 5.32 18.91 6.37
CA PRO A 46 5.43 18.61 4.95
C PRO A 46 5.52 17.10 4.71
N VAL A 47 4.80 16.61 3.70
CA VAL A 47 4.93 15.26 3.14
C VAL A 47 6.14 15.20 2.20
N MET A 48 6.40 16.27 1.44
CA MET A 48 7.56 16.39 0.54
C MET A 48 8.49 17.51 0.99
N PRO A 49 9.82 17.40 0.79
CA PRO A 49 10.78 18.42 1.23
C PRO A 49 10.62 19.75 0.49
N GLU A 50 10.29 19.71 -0.80
CA GLU A 50 10.09 20.90 -1.64
C GLU A 50 8.62 21.36 -1.55
N ALA A 51 8.41 22.65 -1.30
CA ALA A 51 7.08 23.18 -0.99
C ALA A 51 6.05 23.05 -2.13
N ASP A 52 6.51 23.17 -3.38
CA ASP A 52 5.63 23.01 -4.56
C ASP A 52 5.21 21.54 -4.74
N ASP A 53 6.12 20.60 -4.50
CA ASP A 53 5.84 19.17 -4.54
C ASP A 53 4.95 18.75 -3.36
N ASP A 54 5.16 19.32 -2.17
CA ASP A 54 4.31 19.08 -0.99
C ASP A 54 2.87 19.52 -1.26
N ALA A 55 2.68 20.73 -1.78
CA ALA A 55 1.36 21.24 -2.13
C ALA A 55 0.68 20.36 -3.19
N HIS A 56 1.46 19.88 -4.18
CA HIS A 56 0.95 18.96 -5.20
C HIS A 56 0.51 17.62 -4.59
N VAL A 57 1.35 16.98 -3.78
CA VAL A 57 1.05 15.71 -3.14
C VAL A 57 -0.13 15.85 -2.18
N LYS A 58 -0.20 16.92 -1.38
CA LYS A 58 -1.36 17.18 -0.50
C LYS A 58 -2.66 17.37 -1.29
N GLN A 59 -2.59 17.96 -2.49
CA GLN A 59 -3.75 17.97 -3.38
C GLN A 59 -4.15 16.56 -3.81
N LYS A 60 -3.19 15.70 -4.18
CA LYS A 60 -3.43 14.30 -4.56
C LYS A 60 -3.99 13.45 -3.42
N ILE A 61 -3.50 13.65 -2.19
CA ILE A 61 -4.06 13.09 -0.97
C ILE A 61 -5.54 13.51 -0.82
N GLY A 62 -5.84 14.79 -1.07
CA GLY A 62 -7.22 15.30 -1.06
C GLY A 62 -8.13 14.64 -2.10
N GLU A 63 -7.64 14.42 -3.32
CA GLU A 63 -8.35 13.69 -4.38
C GLU A 63 -8.62 12.23 -3.96
N LEU A 64 -7.63 11.56 -3.36
CA LEU A 64 -7.74 10.19 -2.89
C LEU A 64 -8.72 10.02 -1.72
N ILE A 65 -8.71 10.96 -0.76
CA ILE A 65 -9.70 11.01 0.32
C ILE A 65 -11.12 11.18 -0.27
N ALA A 66 -11.29 12.08 -1.23
CA ALA A 66 -12.60 12.27 -1.88
C ALA A 66 -13.08 11.00 -2.59
N PHE A 67 -12.18 10.21 -3.18
CA PHE A 67 -12.51 8.91 -3.75
C PHE A 67 -13.02 7.93 -2.68
N PHE A 68 -12.37 7.84 -1.52
CA PHE A 68 -12.81 6.95 -0.43
C PHE A 68 -14.09 7.43 0.24
N ASP A 69 -14.32 8.74 0.32
CA ASP A 69 -15.51 9.36 0.90
C ASP A 69 -16.75 9.29 0.01
N ASP A 70 -16.60 8.94 -1.28
CA ASP A 70 -17.74 8.69 -2.16
C ASP A 70 -18.70 7.67 -1.53
N SER A 71 -20.00 7.93 -1.61
CA SER A 71 -21.03 7.15 -0.89
C SER A 71 -20.99 5.65 -1.19
N PHE A 72 -20.58 5.25 -2.39
CA PHE A 72 -20.47 3.84 -2.76
C PHE A 72 -19.18 3.21 -2.24
N ASN A 73 -18.06 3.92 -2.38
CA ASN A 73 -16.75 3.47 -1.91
C ASN A 73 -16.70 3.39 -0.38
N LYS A 74 -17.20 4.41 0.31
CA LYS A 74 -17.33 4.42 1.77
C LYS A 74 -18.09 3.22 2.31
N LYS A 75 -19.23 2.85 1.68
CA LYS A 75 -19.97 1.64 2.07
C LYS A 75 -19.18 0.36 1.87
N LYS A 76 -18.31 0.29 0.86
CA LYS A 76 -17.43 -0.86 0.64
C LYS A 76 -16.33 -0.92 1.71
N LEU A 77 -15.77 0.23 2.10
CA LEU A 77 -14.82 0.34 3.21
C LEU A 77 -15.45 -0.10 4.53
N GLU A 78 -16.61 0.45 4.89
CA GLU A 78 -17.36 0.08 6.10
C GLU A 78 -17.61 -1.44 6.19
N ARG A 79 -17.82 -2.10 5.04
CA ARG A 79 -17.95 -3.56 5.00
C ARG A 79 -16.67 -4.31 5.31
N ALA A 80 -15.50 -3.78 4.94
CA ALA A 80 -14.20 -4.34 5.33
C ALA A 80 -14.01 -4.25 6.85
N LEU A 81 -14.46 -3.17 7.48
CA LEU A 81 -14.29 -2.92 8.92
C LEU A 81 -15.13 -3.83 9.84
N LEU A 82 -16.03 -4.64 9.28
CA LEU A 82 -16.93 -5.49 10.07
C LEU A 82 -16.23 -6.65 10.78
N ALA A 83 -15.03 -7.04 10.35
CA ALA A 83 -14.24 -8.09 11.00
C ALA A 83 -12.75 -7.92 10.68
N PRO A 84 -11.83 -8.34 11.57
CA PRO A 84 -10.41 -8.37 11.28
C PRO A 84 -10.10 -9.16 10.00
N TRP A 85 -9.11 -8.68 9.24
CA TRP A 85 -8.60 -9.27 7.99
C TRP A 85 -9.62 -9.38 6.87
N ARG A 86 -10.76 -8.71 7.00
CA ARG A 86 -11.76 -8.71 5.96
C ARG A 86 -11.36 -7.73 4.85
N LEU A 87 -11.49 -8.20 3.62
CA LEU A 87 -11.28 -7.42 2.41
C LEU A 87 -12.54 -6.64 2.05
N SER A 88 -12.38 -5.41 1.58
CA SER A 88 -13.46 -4.67 0.93
C SER A 88 -13.85 -5.36 -0.38
N PRO A 89 -15.08 -5.14 -0.89
CA PRO A 89 -15.31 -5.30 -2.32
C PRO A 89 -14.32 -4.45 -3.12
N PRO A 90 -13.91 -4.89 -4.33
CA PRO A 90 -12.96 -4.13 -5.16
C PRO A 90 -13.42 -2.70 -5.43
N LEU A 91 -12.47 -1.78 -5.43
CA LEU A 91 -12.62 -0.34 -5.65
C LEU A 91 -11.83 0.03 -6.90
N PRO A 92 -12.43 -0.04 -8.10
CA PRO A 92 -11.74 0.34 -9.34
C PRO A 92 -11.38 1.82 -9.32
N ILE A 93 -10.12 2.13 -9.61
CA ILE A 93 -9.61 3.50 -9.75
C ILE A 93 -9.61 3.90 -11.23
N ASN A 94 -9.13 3.00 -12.08
CA ASN A 94 -9.16 3.10 -13.53
C ASN A 94 -9.16 1.69 -14.14
N ASP A 95 -8.95 1.60 -15.46
CA ASP A 95 -8.99 0.32 -16.19
C ASP A 95 -7.89 -0.68 -15.78
N ASN A 96 -6.76 -0.17 -15.28
CA ASN A 96 -5.59 -0.96 -14.91
C ASN A 96 -5.36 -1.04 -13.40
N VAL A 97 -6.05 -0.25 -12.58
CA VAL A 97 -5.79 -0.16 -11.14
C VAL A 97 -7.06 -0.39 -10.35
N THR A 98 -6.99 -1.37 -9.45
CA THR A 98 -8.05 -1.68 -8.49
C THR A 98 -7.49 -1.62 -7.07
N PHE A 99 -8.21 -0.99 -6.15
CA PHE A 99 -7.90 -1.09 -4.72
C PHE A 99 -8.78 -2.14 -4.04
N THR A 100 -8.20 -2.84 -3.09
CA THR A 100 -8.89 -3.71 -2.14
C THR A 100 -8.38 -3.33 -0.75
N VAL A 101 -9.27 -2.83 0.09
CA VAL A 101 -8.90 -2.38 1.43
C VAL A 101 -8.97 -3.54 2.41
N VAL A 102 -7.92 -3.69 3.21
CA VAL A 102 -7.78 -4.75 4.19
C VAL A 102 -8.00 -4.15 5.57
N ASN A 103 -8.96 -4.66 6.33
CA ASN A 103 -9.08 -4.34 7.75
C ASN A 103 -8.01 -5.13 8.54
N ALA A 104 -6.75 -4.82 8.28
CA ALA A 104 -5.63 -5.35 9.04
C ALA A 104 -5.79 -4.83 10.49
N MET A 105 -5.87 -5.75 11.43
CA MET A 105 -5.98 -5.43 12.85
C MET A 105 -5.08 -6.37 13.60
N GLU A 106 -3.81 -5.99 13.79
CA GLU A 106 -2.90 -6.71 14.67
C GLU A 106 -1.72 -5.81 15.08
N ASN A 107 -1.45 -5.75 16.39
CA ASN A 107 -0.54 -4.75 16.96
C ASN A 107 0.71 -5.39 17.60
N ALA A 108 0.99 -6.67 17.38
CA ALA A 108 1.96 -7.36 18.24
C ALA A 108 2.78 -8.51 17.63
N GLN A 109 2.68 -8.83 16.32
CA GLN A 109 3.45 -9.95 15.78
C GLN A 109 4.96 -9.66 15.66
N TYR A 110 5.36 -8.40 15.44
CA TYR A 110 6.76 -7.98 15.29
C TYR A 110 7.29 -7.10 16.44
N GLY A 111 6.54 -6.96 17.54
CA GLY A 111 6.97 -6.26 18.76
C GLY A 111 7.17 -4.74 18.58
N GLU A 112 8.10 -4.14 19.34
CA GLU A 112 8.48 -2.71 19.24
C GLU A 112 9.44 -2.40 18.06
N ALA A 113 9.91 -3.42 17.34
CA ALA A 113 10.94 -3.26 16.29
C ALA A 113 10.39 -2.68 14.98
N VAL A 114 9.09 -2.86 14.76
CA VAL A 114 8.35 -2.45 13.58
C VAL A 114 7.15 -1.67 14.09
N ASP A 115 6.85 -0.51 13.52
CA ASP A 115 5.71 0.26 14.00
C ASP A 115 4.37 -0.41 13.60
N PRO A 116 3.23 0.03 14.15
CA PRO A 116 1.95 -0.60 13.87
C PRO A 116 1.55 -0.60 12.38
N ILE A 117 1.86 0.45 11.63
CA ILE A 117 1.50 0.56 10.21
C ILE A 117 2.34 -0.38 9.38
N GLU A 118 3.66 -0.34 9.58
CA GLU A 118 4.60 -1.28 8.96
C GLU A 118 4.22 -2.74 9.27
N THR A 119 3.80 -3.01 10.50
CA THR A 119 3.34 -4.35 10.93
C THR A 119 2.11 -4.78 10.13
N GLU A 120 1.12 -3.90 9.92
CA GLU A 120 -0.05 -4.22 9.12
C GLU A 120 0.29 -4.52 7.66
N ILE A 121 1.23 -3.78 7.07
CA ILE A 121 1.71 -4.00 5.70
C ILE A 121 2.35 -5.40 5.59
N ILE A 122 3.29 -5.72 6.48
CA ILE A 122 3.99 -7.00 6.50
C ILE A 122 3.00 -8.16 6.68
N LEU A 123 2.09 -8.04 7.65
CA LEU A 123 1.12 -9.11 7.92
C LEU A 123 0.12 -9.28 6.78
N THR A 124 -0.28 -8.18 6.14
CA THR A 124 -1.10 -8.23 4.92
C THR A 124 -0.37 -8.98 3.81
N SER A 125 0.92 -8.68 3.60
CA SER A 125 1.76 -9.35 2.60
C SER A 125 1.87 -10.86 2.85
N LEU A 126 2.17 -11.26 4.09
CA LEU A 126 2.26 -12.67 4.46
C LEU A 126 0.94 -13.42 4.28
N ARG A 127 -0.17 -12.79 4.68
CA ARG A 127 -1.49 -13.40 4.62
C ARG A 127 -1.99 -13.56 3.19
N GLU A 128 -1.81 -12.53 2.37
CA GLU A 128 -2.32 -12.48 1.01
C GLU A 128 -1.32 -13.02 -0.02
N GLN A 129 -0.12 -13.40 0.44
CA GLN A 129 0.99 -13.87 -0.40
C GLN A 129 1.29 -12.90 -1.54
N ALA A 130 1.27 -11.61 -1.22
CA ALA A 130 1.46 -10.52 -2.17
C ALA A 130 2.70 -9.70 -1.80
N PRO A 131 3.58 -9.38 -2.75
CA PRO A 131 4.75 -8.55 -2.49
C PRO A 131 4.37 -7.15 -1.99
N ILE A 132 5.25 -6.56 -1.19
CA ILE A 132 5.16 -5.17 -0.74
C ILE A 132 5.84 -4.28 -1.79
N VAL A 133 5.24 -3.12 -2.08
CA VAL A 133 5.91 -2.02 -2.79
C VAL A 133 5.98 -0.83 -1.83
N THR A 134 7.18 -0.28 -1.64
CA THR A 134 7.41 0.84 -0.72
C THR A 134 8.61 1.66 -1.18
N ASP A 135 8.69 2.92 -0.78
CA ASP A 135 9.87 3.77 -0.88
C ASP A 135 10.61 3.91 0.46
N GLN A 136 10.10 3.29 1.53
CA GLN A 136 10.66 3.38 2.87
C GLN A 136 11.86 2.45 3.03
N VAL A 137 13.06 3.02 2.97
CA VAL A 137 14.32 2.27 3.14
C VAL A 137 14.40 1.64 4.52
N GLU A 138 13.93 2.32 5.57
CA GLU A 138 13.91 1.81 6.93
C GLU A 138 13.05 0.56 7.08
N LEU A 139 11.89 0.50 6.42
CA LEU A 139 11.02 -0.68 6.42
C LEU A 139 11.71 -1.85 5.72
N MET A 140 12.32 -1.61 4.56
CA MET A 140 13.09 -2.63 3.84
C MET A 140 14.22 -3.20 4.70
N ASP A 141 14.97 -2.33 5.38
CA ASP A 141 16.05 -2.73 6.28
C ASP A 141 15.52 -3.57 7.46
N LYS A 142 14.41 -3.16 8.10
CA LYS A 142 13.78 -3.92 9.19
C LYS A 142 13.35 -5.32 8.73
N ILE A 143 12.74 -5.42 7.55
CA ILE A 143 12.31 -6.70 6.96
C ILE A 143 13.51 -7.63 6.75
N ILE A 144 14.60 -7.11 6.20
CA ILE A 144 15.83 -7.87 5.96
C ILE A 144 16.46 -8.31 7.28
N GLN A 145 16.63 -7.39 8.24
CA GLN A 145 17.28 -7.66 9.53
C GLN A 145 16.51 -8.67 10.37
N ALA A 146 15.18 -8.64 10.32
CA ALA A 146 14.32 -9.57 11.04
C ALA A 146 14.05 -10.88 10.25
N GLU A 147 14.69 -11.06 9.09
CA GLU A 147 14.53 -12.23 8.20
C GLU A 147 13.04 -12.54 7.91
N ILE A 148 12.23 -11.50 7.73
CA ILE A 148 10.80 -11.65 7.51
C ILE A 148 10.58 -12.19 6.09
N PRO A 149 9.84 -13.31 5.90
CA PRO A 149 9.74 -13.99 4.62
C PRO A 149 8.70 -13.34 3.70
N VAL A 150 8.88 -12.06 3.40
CA VAL A 150 8.08 -11.29 2.43
C VAL A 150 8.96 -10.84 1.27
N GLN A 151 8.34 -10.70 0.11
CA GLN A 151 8.99 -10.05 -1.03
C GLN A 151 8.70 -8.57 -0.98
N VAL A 152 9.73 -7.75 -1.17
CA VAL A 152 9.63 -6.29 -1.18
C VAL A 152 10.27 -5.77 -2.46
N TYR A 153 9.61 -4.80 -3.09
CA TYR A 153 10.16 -4.02 -4.19
C TYR A 153 10.22 -2.56 -3.76
N ASP A 154 11.32 -1.91 -4.11
CA ASP A 154 11.36 -0.46 -4.11
C ASP A 154 10.36 0.06 -5.17
N VAL A 155 9.71 1.19 -4.91
CA VAL A 155 8.82 1.83 -5.89
C VAL A 155 9.49 2.07 -7.23
N TYR A 156 10.80 2.37 -7.25
CA TYR A 156 11.57 2.57 -8.48
C TYR A 156 11.74 1.27 -9.30
N ASP A 157 11.52 0.10 -8.69
CA ASP A 157 11.53 -1.21 -9.35
C ASP A 157 10.12 -1.71 -9.70
N PHE A 158 9.08 -0.86 -9.54
CA PHE A 158 7.68 -1.25 -9.72
C PHE A 158 7.38 -1.81 -11.12
N ASP A 159 7.88 -1.20 -12.19
CA ASP A 159 7.64 -1.69 -13.56
C ASP A 159 8.20 -3.10 -13.76
N PHE A 160 9.40 -3.37 -13.24
CA PHE A 160 9.97 -4.71 -13.24
C PHE A 160 9.10 -5.69 -12.45
N ALA A 161 8.62 -5.27 -11.28
CA ALA A 161 7.72 -6.06 -10.45
C ALA A 161 6.37 -6.34 -11.13
N VAL A 162 5.88 -5.44 -11.98
CA VAL A 162 4.65 -5.60 -12.76
C VAL A 162 4.83 -6.51 -13.98
N GLU A 163 5.97 -6.42 -14.67
CA GLU A 163 6.18 -7.17 -15.92
C GLU A 163 6.72 -8.57 -15.69
N GLN A 164 7.77 -8.66 -14.87
CA GLN A 164 8.56 -9.86 -14.67
C GLN A 164 8.30 -10.39 -13.27
N GLY A 165 8.58 -9.57 -12.25
CA GLY A 165 8.60 -9.99 -10.85
C GLY A 165 9.54 -11.17 -10.62
N ILE A 166 9.69 -11.55 -9.36
CA ILE A 166 10.50 -12.70 -8.96
C ILE A 166 9.54 -13.71 -8.34
N THR A 167 9.37 -14.84 -9.01
CA THR A 167 8.63 -16.00 -8.49
C THR A 167 9.50 -16.78 -7.50
N ALA A 168 8.88 -17.61 -6.66
CA ALA A 168 9.62 -18.51 -5.77
C ALA A 168 10.60 -19.43 -6.53
N ASP A 169 10.30 -19.74 -7.80
CA ASP A 169 11.13 -20.58 -8.66
C ASP A 169 12.41 -19.85 -9.15
N ASP A 170 12.39 -18.52 -9.24
CA ASP A 170 13.53 -17.71 -9.67
C ASP A 170 14.66 -17.70 -8.62
N TRP A 171 14.33 -17.93 -7.34
CA TRP A 171 15.31 -18.09 -6.25
C TRP A 171 16.01 -19.46 -6.26
N MET A 172 15.46 -20.44 -6.98
CA MET A 172 16.02 -21.80 -7.08
C MET A 172 16.88 -22.04 -8.32
N GLN A 173 17.04 -21.02 -9.18
CA GLN A 173 17.96 -21.10 -10.31
C GLN A 173 19.33 -20.49 -9.94
N PRO A 174 20.43 -21.25 -10.01
CA PRO A 174 21.77 -20.80 -9.64
C PRO A 174 22.40 -19.82 -10.64
#